data_AF-A0A970BY43-F1
#
_entry.id   AF-A0A970BY43-F1
#
_cell.length_a   1.000
_cell.length_b   1.000
_cell.length_c   1.000
_cell.angle_alpha   90.00
_cell.angle_beta   90.00
_cell.angle_gamma   90.00
#
_symmetry.space_group_name_H-M   'P 1'
#
loop_
_entity.id
_entity.type
_entity.pdbx_description
1 polymer ?
#
loop_
_entity_poly.entity_id
_entity_poly.type
_entity_poly.pdbx_seq_one_letter_code
_entity_poly.pdbx_strand_id
1 'polypeptide(L)'
;MSTDARKESLRYLFERVVTPLGYKFSPDEQLVDDLLEAEVQLEQDHGAPFCPCQGRTGVREEDMKIVCPCIPFHRAHFDAMRRCWCGLYVHLDVTDPDSLPQFPPDEV
;
A
#
# COMPACT_ATOMS: atom_id res chain seq x y z
N MET A 1 10.47 -9.17 -17.55
CA MET A 1 9.04 -9.50 -17.43
C MET A 1 8.25 -8.32 -17.95
N SER A 2 7.08 -8.53 -18.56
CA SER A 2 6.19 -7.40 -18.85
C SER A 2 5.75 -6.74 -17.54
N THR A 3 5.66 -5.41 -17.49
CA THR A 3 5.16 -4.65 -16.34
C THR A 3 3.80 -5.17 -15.89
N ASP A 4 2.89 -5.42 -16.84
CA ASP A 4 1.53 -5.91 -16.55
C ASP A 4 1.52 -7.26 -15.83
N ALA A 5 2.33 -8.22 -16.31
CA ALA A 5 2.44 -9.54 -15.68
C ALA A 5 3.00 -9.44 -14.25
N ARG A 6 3.85 -8.42 -13.99
CA ARG A 6 4.36 -8.18 -12.65
C ARG A 6 3.31 -7.48 -11.76
N LYS A 7 2.53 -6.54 -12.30
CA LYS A 7 1.38 -5.94 -11.59
C LYS A 7 0.39 -7.01 -11.13
N GLU A 8 0.02 -7.94 -12.01
CA GLU A 8 -0.84 -9.08 -11.66
C GLU A 8 -0.25 -9.96 -10.56
N SER A 9 1.07 -10.22 -10.63
CA SER A 9 1.78 -10.99 -9.61
C SER A 9 1.76 -10.29 -8.25
N LEU A 10 2.05 -8.98 -8.22
CA LEU A 10 2.01 -8.18 -6.99
C LEU A 10 0.59 -8.14 -6.42
N ARG A 11 -0.43 -7.89 -7.25
CA ARG A 11 -1.84 -7.90 -6.85
C ARG A 11 -2.20 -9.21 -6.17
N TYR A 12 -1.87 -10.34 -6.80
CA TYR A 12 -2.13 -11.68 -6.25
C TYR A 12 -1.41 -11.93 -4.92
N LEU A 13 -0.12 -11.59 -4.82
CA LEU A 13 0.68 -11.81 -3.62
C LEU A 13 0.19 -10.95 -2.46
N PHE A 14 -0.02 -9.66 -2.72
CA PHE A 14 -0.47 -8.71 -1.72
C PHE A 14 -1.86 -9.02 -1.21
N GLU A 15 -2.82 -9.39 -2.08
CA GLU A 15 -4.16 -9.78 -1.67
C GLU A 15 -4.14 -10.85 -0.58
N ARG A 16 -3.28 -11.87 -0.74
CA ARG A 16 -3.13 -12.97 0.23
C ARG A 16 -2.53 -12.54 1.56
N VAL A 17 -1.78 -11.44 1.59
CA VAL A 17 -1.19 -10.88 2.80
C VAL A 17 -2.17 -9.92 3.48
N VAL A 18 -2.83 -9.04 2.72
CA VAL A 18 -3.68 -7.98 3.29
C VAL A 18 -5.06 -8.47 3.71
N THR A 19 -5.62 -9.48 3.03
CA THR A 19 -6.92 -10.07 3.37
C THR A 19 -6.98 -10.58 4.82
N PRO A 20 -6.04 -11.43 5.30
CA PRO A 20 -6.07 -11.89 6.69
C PRO A 20 -5.77 -10.77 7.71
N LEU A 21 -5.23 -9.63 7.27
CA LEU A 21 -5.03 -8.45 8.10
C LEU A 21 -6.28 -7.55 8.18
N GLY A 22 -7.36 -7.88 7.46
CA GLY A 22 -8.61 -7.11 7.47
C GLY A 22 -8.70 -6.01 6.42
N TYR A 23 -7.85 -6.07 5.38
CA TYR A 23 -7.77 -5.08 4.31
C TYR A 23 -8.04 -5.70 2.94
N LYS A 24 -8.49 -4.87 2.01
CA LYS A 24 -8.66 -5.17 0.58
C LYS A 24 -8.03 -4.05 -0.25
N PHE A 25 -7.85 -4.28 -1.55
CA PHE A 25 -7.52 -3.22 -2.48
C PHE A 25 -8.62 -2.15 -2.53
N SER A 26 -8.23 -0.93 -2.88
CA SER A 26 -9.17 0.17 -3.16
C SER A 26 -10.19 -0.24 -4.22
N PRO A 27 -11.45 0.23 -4.14
CA PRO A 27 -12.41 0.08 -5.24
C PRO A 27 -12.06 0.89 -6.50
N ASP A 28 -11.14 1.86 -6.38
CA ASP A 28 -10.63 2.62 -7.53
C ASP A 28 -9.55 1.81 -8.25
N GLU A 29 -9.94 1.08 -9.30
CA GLU A 29 -9.02 0.23 -10.07
C GLU A 29 -7.97 1.03 -10.84
N GLN A 30 -8.22 2.30 -11.23
CA GLN A 30 -7.20 3.12 -11.88
C GLN A 30 -6.10 3.48 -10.89
N LEU A 31 -6.49 3.91 -9.68
CA LEU A 31 -5.54 4.15 -8.59
C LEU A 31 -4.72 2.90 -8.26
N VAL A 32 -5.37 1.74 -8.17
CA VAL A 32 -4.69 0.47 -7.90
C VAL A 32 -3.68 0.14 -9.00
N ASP A 33 -4.06 0.30 -10.28
CA ASP A 33 -3.17 0.01 -11.40
C ASP A 33 -1.94 0.94 -11.42
N ASP A 34 -2.16 2.25 -11.25
CA ASP A 34 -1.11 3.27 -11.22
C ASP A 34 -0.12 3.02 -10.07
N LEU A 35 -0.63 2.68 -8.88
CA LEU A 35 0.21 2.41 -7.71
C LEU A 35 0.99 1.10 -7.85
N LEU A 36 0.37 0.05 -8.40
CA LEU A 36 1.06 -1.21 -8.69
C LEU A 36 2.13 -1.01 -9.76
N GLU A 37 1.89 -0.18 -10.77
CA GLU A 37 2.91 0.16 -11.77
C GLU A 37 4.12 0.85 -11.14
N ALA A 38 3.88 1.83 -10.25
CA ALA A 38 4.94 2.51 -9.51
C ALA A 38 5.72 1.56 -8.60
N GLU A 39 5.06 0.61 -7.94
CA GLU A 39 5.71 -0.41 -7.13
C GLU A 39 6.57 -1.38 -7.96
N VAL A 40 6.12 -1.74 -9.16
CA VAL A 40 6.92 -2.54 -10.10
C VAL A 40 8.18 -1.78 -10.51
N GLN A 41 8.08 -0.48 -10.79
CA GLN A 41 9.25 0.34 -11.14
C GLN A 41 10.24 0.42 -9.97
N LEU A 42 9.75 0.65 -8.74
CA LEU A 42 10.60 0.64 -7.55
C LEU A 42 11.26 -0.72 -7.30
N GLU A 43 10.54 -1.81 -7.56
CA GLU A 43 11.12 -3.15 -7.48
C GLU A 43 12.23 -3.35 -8.51
N GLN A 44 12.06 -2.86 -9.74
CA GLN A 44 13.09 -2.95 -10.78
C GLN A 44 14.35 -2.16 -10.41
N ASP A 45 14.18 -0.95 -9.86
CA ASP A 45 15.29 -0.05 -9.55
C ASP A 45 16.01 -0.42 -8.25
N HIS A 46 15.32 -1.08 -7.32
CA HIS A 46 15.79 -1.23 -5.94
C HIS A 46 15.70 -2.65 -5.37
N GLY A 47 15.12 -3.59 -6.11
CA GLY A 47 15.03 -5.01 -5.76
C GLY A 47 13.89 -5.39 -4.82
N ALA A 48 13.00 -4.46 -4.47
CA ALA A 48 11.79 -4.72 -3.68
C ALA A 48 10.69 -3.69 -3.99
N PRO A 49 9.40 -4.06 -3.87
CA PRO A 49 8.28 -3.13 -4.06
C PRO A 49 8.16 -2.20 -2.84
N PHE A 50 8.93 -1.11 -2.83
CA PHE A 50 8.82 -0.07 -1.79
C PHE A 50 7.56 0.78 -1.97
N CYS A 51 7.04 1.44 -0.92
CA CYS A 51 5.87 2.32 -1.08
C CYS A 51 6.21 3.44 -2.07
N PRO A 52 5.39 3.67 -3.10
CA PRO A 52 5.55 4.81 -4.00
C PRO A 52 5.25 6.15 -3.32
N CYS A 53 4.65 6.09 -2.13
CA CYS A 53 4.17 7.23 -1.37
C CYS A 53 5.13 7.74 -0.30
N GLN A 54 6.10 6.93 0.11
CA GLN A 54 7.04 7.27 1.19
C GLN A 54 8.44 7.39 0.60
N GLY A 55 9.14 8.46 0.97
CA GLY A 55 10.53 8.66 0.59
C GLY A 55 11.44 7.64 1.26
N ARG A 56 12.34 7.04 0.48
CA ARG A 56 13.42 6.21 1.01
C ARG A 56 14.46 7.09 1.68
N THR A 57 14.91 6.70 2.88
CA THR A 57 15.94 7.44 3.62
C THR A 57 17.35 6.99 3.23
N GLY A 58 17.46 5.84 2.55
CA GLY A 58 18.73 5.19 2.22
C GLY A 58 19.30 4.36 3.37
N VAL A 59 18.66 4.42 4.56
CA VAL A 59 18.97 3.55 5.70
C VAL A 59 18.16 2.28 5.55
N ARG A 60 18.84 1.15 5.31
CA ARG A 60 18.19 -0.14 5.05
C ARG A 60 17.13 -0.52 6.09
N GLU A 61 17.42 -0.33 7.37
CA GLU A 61 16.49 -0.69 8.45
C GLU A 61 15.18 0.13 8.43
N GLU A 62 15.23 1.37 7.96
CA GLU A 62 14.06 2.24 7.83
C GLU A 62 13.30 1.92 6.53
N ASP A 63 14.03 1.83 5.41
CA ASP A 63 13.47 1.50 4.11
C ASP A 63 12.72 0.16 4.10
N MET A 64 13.20 -0.84 4.85
CA MET A 64 12.54 -2.15 4.94
C MET A 64 11.14 -2.07 5.59
N LYS A 65 10.85 -1.03 6.37
CA LYS A 65 9.52 -0.83 6.99
C LYS A 65 8.48 -0.33 5.99
N ILE A 66 8.91 0.26 4.87
CA ILE A 66 8.04 0.78 3.82
C ILE A 66 7.94 -0.15 2.61
N VAL A 67 8.45 -1.38 2.69
CA VAL A 67 8.20 -2.42 1.66
C VAL A 67 6.73 -2.82 1.69
N CYS A 68 6.09 -2.80 0.52
CA CYS A 68 4.68 -3.10 0.37
C CYS A 68 4.40 -4.61 0.49
N PRO A 69 3.34 -5.03 1.22
CA PRO A 69 2.45 -4.23 2.07
C PRO A 69 3.06 -3.92 3.44
N CYS A 70 3.21 -2.64 3.77
CA CYS A 70 3.86 -2.17 5.00
C CYS A 70 2.96 -2.15 6.25
N ILE A 71 1.73 -2.68 6.14
CA ILE A 71 0.69 -2.69 7.19
C ILE A 71 1.23 -3.16 8.56
N PRO A 72 2.00 -4.25 8.67
CA PRO A 72 2.49 -4.73 9.96
C PRO A 72 3.38 -3.74 10.72
N PHE A 73 4.10 -2.87 10.00
CA PHE A 73 5.00 -1.87 10.61
C PHE A 73 4.28 -0.59 11.02
N HIS A 74 3.09 -0.35 10.47
CA HIS A 74 2.37 0.92 10.58
C HIS A 74 0.94 0.76 11.13
N ARG A 75 0.71 -0.29 11.91
CA ARG A 75 -0.62 -0.71 12.38
C ARG A 75 -1.45 0.42 12.99
N ALA A 76 -0.85 1.29 13.80
CA ALA A 76 -1.54 2.42 14.43
C ALA A 76 -2.20 3.37 13.41
N HIS A 77 -1.51 3.67 12.31
CA HIS A 77 -2.07 4.48 11.23
C HIS A 77 -3.25 3.76 10.56
N PHE A 78 -3.06 2.50 10.19
CA PHE A 78 -4.06 1.71 9.50
C PHE A 78 -5.33 1.52 10.36
N ASP A 79 -5.19 1.31 11.66
CA ASP A 79 -6.32 1.18 12.58
C ASP A 79 -7.08 2.52 12.76
N ALA A 80 -6.38 3.66 12.79
CA ALA A 80 -6.99 4.99 12.92
C ALA A 80 -7.69 5.45 11.63
N MET A 81 -7.04 5.25 10.48
CA MET A 81 -7.47 5.80 9.19
C MET A 81 -8.34 4.83 8.39
N ARG A 82 -8.24 3.53 8.67
CA ARG A 82 -8.88 2.44 7.93
C ARG A 82 -8.50 2.37 6.45
N ARG A 83 -7.41 3.03 6.06
CA ARG A 83 -6.82 3.02 4.71
C ARG A 83 -5.30 3.22 4.75
N CYS A 84 -4.63 2.86 3.67
CA CYS A 84 -3.22 3.21 3.44
C CYS A 84 -3.09 4.70 3.10
N TRP A 85 -1.93 5.30 3.38
CA TRP A 85 -1.61 6.69 2.98
C TRP A 85 -1.83 6.94 1.48
N CYS A 86 -1.42 6.01 0.62
CA CYS A 86 -1.62 6.13 -0.83
C CYS A 86 -3.01 5.73 -1.31
N GLY A 87 -3.87 5.22 -0.43
CA GLY A 87 -5.19 4.70 -0.78
C GLY A 87 -5.19 3.29 -1.38
N LEU A 88 -4.04 2.64 -1.62
CA LEU A 88 -3.98 1.30 -2.25
C LEU A 88 -4.83 0.25 -1.53
N TYR A 89 -4.81 0.29 -0.20
CA TYR A 89 -5.57 -0.61 0.65
C TYR A 89 -6.58 0.16 1.49
N VAL A 90 -7.75 -0.45 1.66
CA VAL A 90 -8.83 0.02 2.53
C VAL A 90 -9.32 -1.13 3.40
N HIS A 91 -9.82 -0.83 4.60
CA HIS A 91 -10.38 -1.85 5.47
C HIS A 91 -11.59 -2.54 4.81
N LEU A 92 -11.81 -3.82 5.08
CA LEU A 92 -12.85 -4.62 4.42
C LEU A 92 -14.25 -3.98 4.47
N ASP A 93 -14.64 -3.45 5.63
CA ASP A 93 -15.94 -2.79 5.83
C ASP A 93 -16.07 -1.40 5.20
N VAL A 94 -15.01 -0.83 4.60
CA VAL A 94 -15.08 0.47 3.95
C VAL A 94 -15.69 0.32 2.56
N THR A 95 -16.79 1.02 2.32
CA THR A 95 -17.46 1.10 1.01
C THR A 95 -17.12 2.38 0.25
N ASP A 96 -16.93 3.47 0.98
CA ASP A 96 -16.60 4.79 0.44
C ASP A 96 -15.28 5.27 1.06
N PRO A 97 -14.14 5.07 0.39
CA PRO A 97 -12.83 5.52 0.86
C PRO A 97 -12.68 7.03 0.99
N ASP A 98 -13.46 7.82 0.24
CA ASP A 98 -13.36 9.27 0.20
C ASP A 98 -13.98 9.93 1.44
N SER A 99 -14.88 9.21 2.10
CA SER A 99 -15.48 9.61 3.38
C SER A 99 -14.53 9.49 4.59
N LEU A 100 -13.37 8.85 4.42
CA LEU A 100 -12.43 8.60 5.51
C LEU A 100 -11.61 9.86 5.88
N PRO A 101 -11.19 9.99 7.15
CA PRO A 101 -10.31 11.06 7.58
C PRO A 101 -9.06 11.17 6.71
N GLN A 102 -8.58 12.39 6.45
CA GLN A 102 -7.31 12.64 5.76
C GLN A 102 -6.11 12.67 6.71
N PHE A 103 -6.36 12.97 7.98
CA PHE A 103 -5.35 13.02 9.04
C PHE A 103 -5.78 12.14 10.23
N PRO A 104 -4.82 11.56 10.97
CA PRO A 104 -5.09 10.90 12.24
C PRO A 104 -5.81 11.84 13.21
N PRO A 105 -6.73 11.36 14.07
CA PRO A 105 -7.49 12.21 15.00
C PRO A 105 -6.62 13.05 15.96
N ASP A 106 -5.39 12.64 16.21
CA ASP A 106 -4.40 13.30 17.05
C ASP A 106 -3.62 14.43 16.35
N GLU A 107 -3.79 14.59 15.04
CA GLU A 107 -3.12 15.61 14.21
C GLU A 107 -4.09 16.67 13.63
N VAL A 108 -5.36 16.68 14.07
CA VAL A 108 -6.41 17.63 13.65
C VAL A 108 -6.60 18.77 14.65
#